data_AF-A0A6A7YFP3-F1
#
_entry.id   AF-A0A6A7YFP3-F1
#
_cell.length_a   1.000
_cell.length_b   1.000
_cell.length_c   1.000
_cell.angle_alpha   90.00
_cell.angle_beta   90.00
_cell.angle_gamma   90.00
#
_symmetry.space_group_name_H-M   'P 1'
#
loop_
_entity.id
_entity.type
_entity.pdbx_description
1 polymer ?
#
loop_
_entity_poly.entity_id
_entity_poly.type
_entity_poly.pdbx_seq_one_letter_code
_entity_poly.pdbx_strand_id
1 'polypeptide(L)' 'MNHSVLIFDKTTEELINEVAIPGEHAEQLKALMGWASDEEAIYEYDLTPAQVRTIQTWVESTLETPNGLYQLSCSA' A
#
# COMPACT_ATOMS: atom_id res chain seq x y z
N MET A 1 -2.77 -13.31 -4.41
CA MET A 1 -2.54 -12.29 -3.38
C MET A 1 -2.77 -10.96 -4.03
N ASN A 2 -3.76 -10.23 -3.54
CA ASN A 2 -4.06 -8.89 -4.02
C ASN A 2 -3.60 -7.92 -2.95
N HIS A 3 -2.78 -6.94 -3.34
CA HIS A 3 -2.29 -5.90 -2.45
C HIS A 3 -3.04 -4.61 -2.68
N SER A 4 -3.34 -3.89 -1.60
CA SER A 4 -3.94 -2.58 -1.65
C SER A 4 -3.28 -1.64 -0.66
N VAL A 5 -3.34 -0.34 -0.95
CA VAL A 5 -3.02 0.72 -0.01
C VAL A 5 -4.31 1.12 0.70
N LEU A 6 -4.38 0.83 1.99
CA LEU A 6 -5.39 1.37 2.89
C LEU A 6 -4.97 2.78 3.30
N ILE A 7 -5.93 3.70 3.25
CA ILE A 7 -5.73 5.10 3.61
C ILE A 7 -6.65 5.41 4.78
N PHE A 8 -6.06 5.70 5.94
CA PHE A 8 -6.78 6.05 7.15
C PHE A 8 -6.65 7.54 7.46
N ASP A 9 -7.67 8.13 8.07
CA ASP A 9 -7.52 9.44 8.71
C ASP A 9 -6.64 9.29 9.96
N LYS A 10 -5.56 10.04 10.05
CA LYS A 10 -4.62 9.92 11.17
C LYS A 10 -5.19 10.40 12.51
N THR A 11 -6.28 11.15 12.51
CA THR A 11 -6.92 11.68 13.72
C THR A 11 -8.07 10.80 14.19
N THR A 12 -8.92 10.31 13.28
CA THR A 12 -10.08 9.47 13.64
C THR A 12 -9.79 7.97 13.56
N GLU A 13 -8.68 7.58 12.92
CA GLU A 13 -8.31 6.19 12.61
C GLU A 13 -9.33 5.47 11.71
N GLU A 14 -10.23 6.23 11.07
CA GLU A 14 -11.22 5.67 10.14
C GLU A 14 -10.60 5.42 8.77
N LEU A 15 -10.98 4.30 8.14
CA LEU A 15 -10.60 4.00 6.77
C LEU A 15 -11.32 4.97 5.82
N ILE A 16 -10.54 5.81 5.15
CA ILE A 16 -11.03 6.76 4.15
C ILE A 16 -11.22 6.06 2.81
N ASN A 17 -10.21 5.27 2.41
CA ASN A 17 -10.21 4.62 1.11
C ASN A 17 -9.29 3.40 1.07
N GLU A 18 -9.53 2.54 0.08
CA GLU A 18 -8.67 1.42 -0.26
C GLU A 18 -8.37 1.49 -1.77
N VAL A 19 -7.08 1.45 -2.11
CA VAL A 19 -6.62 1.55 -3.50
C VAL A 19 -5.84 0.28 -3.86
N ALA A 20 -6.40 -0.52 -4.76
CA ALA A 20 -5.77 -1.74 -5.24
C ALA A 20 -4.48 -1.43 -6.04
N ILE A 21 -3.44 -2.20 -5.78
CA ILE A 21 -2.21 -2.20 -6.57
C ILE A 21 -2.37 -3.23 -7.69
N PRO A 22 -2.23 -2.86 -8.98
CA PRO A 22 -2.33 -3.83 -10.07
C PRO A 22 -1.32 -4.97 -9.92
N GLY A 23 -1.79 -6.22 -10.09
CA GLY A 23 -0.97 -7.41 -9.86
C GLY A 23 0.26 -7.54 -10.77
N GLU A 24 0.31 -6.80 -11.88
CA GLU A 24 1.51 -6.71 -12.73
C GLU A 24 2.71 -6.06 -12.03
N HIS A 25 2.49 -5.35 -10.91
CA HIS A 25 3.51 -4.72 -10.10
C HIS A 25 4.00 -5.58 -8.91
N ALA A 26 3.59 -6.85 -8.80
CA ALA A 26 3.91 -7.70 -7.66
C ALA A 26 5.43 -7.82 -7.38
N GLU A 27 6.23 -8.02 -8.43
CA GLU A 27 7.70 -8.09 -8.28
C GLU A 27 8.31 -6.74 -7.89
N GLN A 28 7.81 -5.63 -8.45
CA GLN A 28 8.26 -4.30 -8.03
C GLN A 28 7.87 -4.01 -6.57
N LEU A 29 6.67 -4.42 -6.14
CA LEU A 29 6.21 -4.24 -4.77
C LEU A 29 7.08 -5.05 -3.81
N LYS A 30 7.39 -6.31 -4.13
CA LYS A 30 8.31 -7.14 -3.34
C LYS A 30 9.68 -6.49 -3.17
N ALA A 31 10.25 -5.98 -4.26
CA ALA A 31 11.52 -5.27 -4.22
C ALA A 31 11.44 -3.96 -3.42
N LEU A 32 10.35 -3.20 -3.55
CA LEU A 32 10.12 -1.96 -2.80
C LEU A 32 9.98 -2.18 -1.29
N MET A 33 9.36 -3.29 -0.90
CA MET A 33 9.18 -3.68 0.50
C MET A 33 10.42 -4.38 1.08
N GLY A 34 11.33 -4.84 0.22
CA GLY A 34 12.53 -5.55 0.65
C GLY A 34 12.25 -6.95 1.20
N TRP A 35 11.12 -7.54 0.83
CA TRP A 35 10.72 -8.87 1.28
C TRP A 35 11.65 -9.95 0.71
N ALA A 36 12.16 -10.82 1.59
CA ALA A 36 12.99 -11.94 1.21
C ALA A 36 12.15 -13.13 0.70
N SER A 37 10.89 -13.24 1.12
CA SER A 37 9.95 -14.28 0.68
C SER A 37 8.53 -13.76 0.47
N ASP A 38 7.70 -14.56 -0.20
CA ASP A 38 6.28 -14.22 -0.42
C ASP A 38 5.44 -14.38 0.85
N GLU A 39 5.96 -15.06 1.87
CA GLU A 39 5.31 -15.19 3.18
C GLU A 39 5.29 -13.86 3.94
N GLU A 40 6.23 -12.95 3.65
CA GLU A 40 6.22 -11.61 4.23
C GLU A 40 5.12 -10.74 3.59
N ALA A 41 4.70 -11.05 2.37
CA ALA A 41 3.74 -10.26 1.63
C ALA A 41 2.29 -10.37 2.15
N ILE A 42 2.03 -11.20 3.18
CA ILE A 42 0.69 -11.37 3.79
C ILE A 42 0.44 -10.43 4.96
N TYR A 43 1.47 -9.77 5.49
CA TYR A 43 1.36 -8.88 6.63
C TYR A 43 0.93 -7.48 6.22
N GLU A 44 0.42 -6.73 7.21
CA GLU A 44 0.16 -5.31 7.06
C GLU A 44 1.42 -4.49 7.41
N TYR A 45 1.67 -3.43 6.64
CA TYR A 45 2.84 -2.58 6.82
C TYR A 45 2.49 -1.11 6.71
N ASP A 46 2.94 -0.29 7.66
CA ASP A 46 2.94 1.16 7.48
C ASP A 46 3.88 1.53 6.33
N LEU A 47 3.36 2.26 5.36
CA LEU A 47 4.13 2.71 4.20
C LEU A 47 4.84 4.02 4.51
N THR A 48 6.14 4.06 4.20
CA THR A 48 6.90 5.30 4.25
C THR A 48 6.45 6.26 3.13
N PRO A 49 6.65 7.58 3.27
CA PRO A 49 6.32 8.54 2.21
C PRO A 49 6.97 8.24 0.86
N ALA A 50 8.18 7.66 0.85
CA ALA A 50 8.87 7.27 -0.36
C ALA A 50 8.22 6.05 -1.05
N GLN A 51 7.76 5.08 -0.27
CA GLN A 51 7.03 3.92 -0.78
C GLN A 51 5.67 4.34 -1.35
N VAL A 52 4.92 5.20 -0.63
CA VAL A 52 3.63 5.74 -1.13
C VAL A 52 3.82 6.46 -2.46
N ARG A 53 4.84 7.33 -2.59
CA ARG A 53 5.15 8.02 -3.85
C ARG A 53 5.51 7.07 -4.98
N THR A 54 6.17 5.96 -4.67
CA THR A 54 6.51 4.94 -5.67
C THR A 54 5.25 4.21 -6.13
N ILE A 55 4.42 3.75 -5.18
CA ILE A 55 3.17 3.03 -5.47
C ILE A 55 2.17 3.94 -6.21
N GLN A 56 2.15 5.24 -5.94
CA GLN A 56 1.34 6.22 -6.67
C GLN A 56 1.58 6.18 -8.19
N THR A 57 2.79 5.81 -8.64
CA THR A 57 3.10 5.70 -10.08
C THR A 57 2.54 4.44 -10.74
N TRP A 58 2.04 3.48 -9.95
CA TRP A 58 1.51 2.19 -10.38
C TRP A 58 -0.02 2.15 -10.41
N VAL A 59 -0.66 3.04 -9.67
CA VAL A 59 -2.11 3.08 -9.51
C VAL A 59 -2.72 4.24 -10.29
N GLU A 60 -3.92 4.04 -10.84
CA GLU A 60 -4.64 5.10 -11.55
C GLU A 60 -5.27 6.12 -10.60
N SER A 61 -5.50 5.73 -9.34
CA SER A 61 -6.10 6.58 -8.31
C SER A 61 -5.06 7.36 -7.52
N THR A 62 -5.43 8.54 -7.04
CA THR A 62 -4.56 9.28 -6.11
C THR A 62 -4.58 8.63 -4.73
N LEU A 63 -3.40 8.45 -4.14
CA LEU A 63 -3.18 8.11 -2.75
C LEU A 63 -3.10 9.38 -1.90
N GLU A 64 -2.84 10.55 -2.47
CA GLU A 64 -2.65 11.78 -1.69
C GLU A 64 -3.91 12.18 -0.93
N THR A 65 -3.90 11.93 0.39
CA THR A 65 -4.96 12.30 1.31
C THR A 65 -4.40 13.22 2.40
N PRO A 66 -5.00 14.41 2.62
CA PRO A 66 -4.63 15.26 3.73
C PRO A 66 -4.73 14.49 5.04
N ASN A 67 -3.70 14.58 5.89
CA ASN A 67 -3.65 13.85 7.16
C ASN A 67 -3.78 12.31 7.03
N GLY A 68 -3.43 11.74 5.86
CA GLY A 68 -3.50 10.30 5.62
C GLY A 68 -2.40 9.50 6.33
N LEU A 69 -2.78 8.36 6.90
CA LEU A 69 -1.90 7.25 7.26
C LEU A 69 -2.07 6.14 6.21
N TYR A 70 -0.96 5.58 5.73
CA TYR A 70 -0.96 4.64 4.59
C TYR A 70 -0.46 3.28 5.05
N GLN A 71 -1.26 2.25 4.82
CA GLN A 71 -0.90 0.88 5.13
C GLN A 71 -1.02 0.01 3.91
N LEU A 72 -0.03 -0.84 3.67
CA LEU A 72 -0.14 -1.92 2.73
C LEU A 72 -0.91 -3.05 3.39
N SER A 73 -1.91 -3.59 2.71
CA SER A 73 -2.62 -4.80 3.12
C SER A 73 -2.54 -5.87 2.05
N CYS A 74 -2.81 -7.11 2.45
CA CYS A 74 -2.94 -8.24 1.54
C CYS A 74 -4.30 -8.92 1.76
N SER A 75 -5.00 -9.19 0.66
CA SER A 75 -6.24 -9.96 0.65
C SER A 75 -6.14 -11.19 -0.23
N ALA A 76 -6.98 -12.18 0.08
CA ALA A 76 -7.10 -13.45 -0.64
C ALA A 76 -7.77 -13.27 -2.01
#